data_AF-A0A6C0LWN4-F1
#
_entry.id   AF-A0A6C0LWN4-F1
#
_cell.length_a   1.000
_cell.length_b   1.000
_cell.length_c   1.000
_cell.angle_alpha   90.00
_cell.angle_beta   90.00
_cell.angle_gamma   90.00
#
_symmetry.space_group_name_H-M   'P 1'
#
loop_
_entity.id
_entity.type
_entity.pdbx_description
1 polymer ?
#
loop_
_entity_poly.entity_id
_entity_poly.type
_entity_poly.pdbx_seq_one_letter_code
_entity_poly.pdbx_strand_id
1 'polypeptide(L)'
;MDNTAQVAMETYKYTFEEKKEYFTPVYEQSRYIYQNTEDKPATFMASLNAGDEQLYVGGGAINKAFNIAIRTNNSDTELYELSTKMHLSCYMDCYNVEEEEDLIPDIYSRTKYLNIVNNEYLISKAGTLHHFDAFKKGGKFEKNPYFKDMYLYISESRICDFLNNSLYPGDIFIDILKNNPYYNKANKAMIYCVGPKGEKTTSDNFKNAVYIVGKNIANAIYHYNNKIDTEKIDYVRICLISGGSFKHENVSHIEVAECIIKGIHEVNVNRQVKNIVYNFAYDNDAFNKAFNNLQLK
;
A
#
# COMPACT_ATOMS: atom_id res chain seq x y z
N MET A 1 36.35 30.99 -1.63
CA MET A 1 36.06 29.60 -1.97
C MET A 1 34.97 29.17 -1.02
N ASP A 2 33.72 29.24 -1.46
CA ASP A 2 32.57 28.82 -0.66
C ASP A 2 32.61 27.31 -0.47
N ASN A 3 32.83 26.90 0.77
CA ASN A 3 32.80 25.52 1.18
C ASN A 3 31.36 25.20 1.58
N THR A 4 30.46 25.09 0.61
CA THR A 4 29.13 24.51 0.85
C THR A 4 29.34 23.04 1.15
N ALA A 5 29.41 22.72 2.44
CA ALA A 5 29.22 21.36 2.93
C ALA A 5 27.90 20.86 2.34
N GLN A 6 27.99 19.95 1.39
CA GLN A 6 26.86 19.24 0.84
C GLN A 6 26.31 18.41 2.00
N VAL A 7 25.29 18.95 2.68
CA VAL A 7 24.57 18.22 3.74
C VAL A 7 24.13 16.91 3.09
N ALA A 8 24.69 15.80 3.57
CA ALA A 8 24.33 14.49 3.06
C ALA A 8 22.82 14.35 3.28
N MET A 9 22.04 14.29 2.20
CA MET A 9 20.62 13.96 2.29
C MET A 9 20.48 12.67 3.09
N GLU A 10 19.69 12.69 4.16
CA GLU A 10 19.25 11.46 4.80
C GLU A 10 18.57 10.58 3.76
N THR A 11 19.01 9.32 3.66
CA THR A 11 18.53 8.37 2.66
C THR A 11 17.05 8.04 2.89
N TYR A 12 16.67 7.72 4.12
CA TYR A 12 15.28 7.51 4.51
C TYR A 12 15.15 7.71 6.01
N LYS A 13 13.96 8.03 6.50
CA LYS A 13 13.69 8.29 7.91
C LYS A 13 12.49 7.48 8.40
N TYR A 14 12.58 6.94 9.60
CA TYR A 14 11.45 6.32 10.31
C TYR A 14 10.89 7.31 11.33
N THR A 15 9.58 7.48 11.34
CA THR A 15 8.87 8.29 12.34
C THR A 15 7.68 7.52 12.87
N PHE A 16 7.25 7.83 14.10
CA PHE A 16 6.22 7.09 14.80
C PHE A 16 5.18 8.07 15.32
N GLU A 17 3.91 7.82 15.02
CA GLU A 17 2.81 8.61 15.57
C GLU A 17 2.66 8.31 17.07
N GLU A 18 2.43 9.37 17.84
CA GLU A 18 2.16 9.28 19.27
C GLU A 18 0.70 8.95 19.54
N LYS A 19 0.42 8.52 20.79
CA LYS A 19 -0.94 8.27 21.25
C LYS A 19 -1.78 9.54 21.15
N LYS A 20 -2.89 9.45 20.43
CA LYS A 20 -3.94 10.47 20.36
C LYS A 20 -5.24 9.93 20.96
N GLU A 21 -6.20 10.80 21.22
CA GLU A 21 -7.56 10.41 21.67
C GLU A 21 -8.36 9.69 20.56
N TYR A 22 -7.91 9.82 19.32
CA TYR A 22 -8.50 9.24 18.14
C TYR A 22 -7.45 8.43 17.36
N PHE A 23 -7.90 7.55 16.47
CA PHE A 23 -7.02 6.80 15.56
C PHE A 23 -6.22 7.75 14.67
N THR A 24 -4.95 7.43 14.40
CA THR A 24 -4.15 8.18 13.42
C THR A 24 -4.95 8.32 12.11
N PRO A 25 -5.19 9.55 11.62
CA PRO A 25 -5.91 9.76 10.37
C PRO A 25 -5.21 9.07 9.19
N VAL A 26 -5.97 8.54 8.23
CA VAL A 26 -5.37 8.00 6.99
C VAL A 26 -4.77 9.11 6.13
N TYR A 27 -5.33 10.32 6.21
CA TYR A 27 -4.84 11.55 5.59
C TYR A 27 -5.05 12.72 6.55
N GLU A 28 -4.16 13.70 6.51
CA GLU A 28 -4.22 14.88 7.36
C GLU A 28 -4.90 16.04 6.64
N GLN A 29 -5.43 16.97 7.43
CA GLN A 29 -6.12 18.14 6.92
C GLN A 29 -5.15 19.12 6.23
N SER A 30 -5.69 20.06 5.43
CA SER A 30 -4.91 21.01 4.61
C SER A 30 -3.86 21.87 5.33
N ARG A 31 -3.99 22.06 6.65
CA ARG A 31 -3.03 22.84 7.45
C ARG A 31 -1.87 21.99 7.99
N TYR A 32 -2.00 20.67 7.94
CA TYR A 32 -0.95 19.78 8.41
C TYR A 32 0.17 19.72 7.39
N ILE A 33 1.40 19.81 7.89
CA ILE A 33 2.61 19.73 7.08
C ILE A 33 3.29 18.40 7.40
N TYR A 34 3.24 17.48 6.44
CA TYR A 34 4.10 16.31 6.45
C TYR A 34 5.56 16.78 6.28
N GLN A 35 6.48 16.26 7.07
CA GLN A 35 7.89 16.58 6.97
C GLN A 35 8.61 15.47 6.21
N ASN A 36 9.38 15.84 5.18
CA ASN A 36 10.25 14.92 4.45
C ASN A 36 11.56 14.67 5.24
N THR A 37 12.53 13.99 4.62
CA THR A 37 13.82 13.66 5.28
C THR A 37 14.69 14.87 5.60
N GLU A 38 14.42 16.04 5.02
CA GLU A 38 15.12 17.29 5.30
C GLU A 38 14.29 18.21 6.22
N ASP A 39 13.26 17.67 6.88
CA ASP A 39 12.29 18.40 7.70
C ASP A 39 11.55 19.54 6.95
N LYS A 40 11.56 19.50 5.62
CA LYS A 40 10.80 20.38 4.73
C LYS A 40 9.40 19.80 4.46
N PRO A 41 8.42 20.62 4.02
CA PRO A 41 7.12 20.12 3.62
C PRO A 41 7.24 19.04 2.53
N ALA A 42 6.72 17.84 2.81
CA ALA A 42 6.61 16.77 1.85
C ALA A 42 5.60 17.16 0.75
N THR A 43 5.88 16.72 -0.47
CA THR A 43 5.11 17.10 -1.66
C THR A 43 4.17 15.99 -2.12
N PHE A 44 4.43 14.75 -1.70
CA PHE A 44 3.68 13.57 -2.08
C PHE A 44 3.64 12.57 -0.92
N MET A 45 2.51 12.61 -0.23
CA MET A 45 2.12 11.64 0.77
C MET A 45 1.27 10.51 0.17
N ALA A 46 1.68 9.28 0.46
CA ALA A 46 0.91 8.07 0.23
C ALA A 46 0.53 7.41 1.55
N SER A 47 -0.63 6.77 1.64
CA SER A 47 -1.11 6.14 2.88
C SER A 47 -1.52 4.70 2.64
N LEU A 48 -1.05 3.79 3.48
CA LEU A 48 -1.32 2.36 3.38
C LEU A 48 -2.73 2.03 3.90
N ASN A 49 -3.54 1.49 3.01
CA ASN A 49 -4.80 0.84 3.31
C ASN A 49 -4.59 -0.66 3.51
N ALA A 50 -4.91 -1.15 4.71
CA ALA A 50 -5.07 -2.58 4.96
C ALA A 50 -6.39 -3.05 4.33
N GLY A 51 -6.28 -3.47 3.09
CA GLY A 51 -7.38 -3.86 2.21
C GLY A 51 -8.07 -5.16 2.60
N ASP A 52 -9.16 -5.43 1.90
CA ASP A 52 -9.97 -6.63 2.02
C ASP A 52 -9.73 -7.54 0.82
N GLU A 53 -9.81 -8.85 1.01
CA GLU A 53 -9.65 -9.84 -0.08
C GLU A 53 -10.73 -9.74 -1.17
N GLN A 54 -11.81 -9.02 -0.91
CA GLN A 54 -12.78 -8.65 -1.94
C GLN A 54 -12.32 -7.48 -2.83
N LEU A 55 -11.15 -6.87 -2.56
CA LEU A 55 -10.52 -5.78 -3.33
C LEU A 55 -11.25 -4.42 -3.30
N TYR A 56 -12.24 -4.23 -2.41
CA TYR A 56 -12.93 -2.95 -2.27
C TYR A 56 -12.22 -1.97 -1.34
N VAL A 57 -12.55 -0.68 -1.48
CA VAL A 57 -12.23 0.41 -0.55
C VAL A 57 -13.48 0.82 0.23
N GLY A 58 -13.53 0.49 1.52
CA GLY A 58 -14.70 0.72 2.38
C GLY A 58 -14.89 -0.32 3.48
N GLY A 59 -16.13 -0.73 3.73
CA GLY A 59 -16.44 -1.71 4.76
C GLY A 59 -16.21 -1.18 6.19
N GLY A 60 -15.25 -1.76 6.90
CA GLY A 60 -14.95 -1.47 8.31
C GLY A 60 -13.54 -0.92 8.57
N ALA A 61 -13.28 -0.54 9.82
CA ALA A 61 -11.96 -0.15 10.34
C ALA A 61 -11.21 0.86 9.44
N ILE A 62 -9.91 0.62 9.18
CA ILE A 62 -9.08 1.52 8.39
C ILE A 62 -9.52 1.62 6.93
N ASN A 63 -9.98 0.52 6.32
CA ASN A 63 -10.47 0.53 4.94
C ASN A 63 -11.71 1.44 4.79
N LYS A 64 -12.57 1.49 5.82
CA LYS A 64 -13.67 2.47 5.91
C LYS A 64 -13.16 3.91 6.03
N ALA A 65 -12.08 4.15 6.77
CA ALA A 65 -11.49 5.47 6.91
C ALA A 65 -10.99 6.01 5.56
N PHE A 66 -10.38 5.16 4.72
CA PHE A 66 -10.03 5.50 3.34
C PHE A 66 -11.24 5.87 2.50
N ASN A 67 -12.32 5.06 2.56
CA ASN A 67 -13.56 5.38 1.85
C ASN A 67 -14.10 6.75 2.25
N ILE A 68 -14.14 7.07 3.55
CA ILE A 68 -14.60 8.36 4.06
C ILE A 68 -13.71 9.52 3.59
N ALA A 69 -12.39 9.32 3.55
CA ALA A 69 -11.45 10.37 3.17
C ALA A 69 -11.40 10.65 1.66
N ILE A 70 -11.67 9.64 0.83
CA ILE A 70 -11.58 9.74 -0.65
C ILE A 70 -12.91 10.17 -1.28
N ARG A 71 -14.04 9.69 -0.75
CA ARG A 71 -15.36 9.96 -1.35
C ARG A 71 -15.71 11.45 -1.31
N THR A 72 -16.46 11.91 -2.30
CA THR A 72 -16.87 13.32 -2.42
C THR A 72 -18.15 13.62 -1.64
N ASN A 73 -18.99 12.62 -1.35
CA ASN A 73 -20.19 12.76 -0.53
C ASN A 73 -20.41 11.55 0.40
N ASN A 74 -21.19 11.74 1.47
CA ASN A 74 -21.39 10.70 2.50
C ASN A 74 -22.33 9.54 2.12
N SER A 75 -23.17 9.74 1.11
CA SER A 75 -24.09 8.74 0.53
C SER A 75 -23.49 7.96 -0.65
N ASP A 76 -22.25 8.30 -1.02
CA ASP A 76 -21.58 7.75 -2.18
C ASP A 76 -21.07 6.33 -1.89
N THR A 77 -21.66 5.35 -2.57
CA THR A 77 -21.27 3.94 -2.52
C THR A 77 -20.45 3.52 -3.74
N GLU A 78 -20.25 4.41 -4.72
CA GLU A 78 -19.62 4.06 -6.00
C GLU A 78 -18.15 3.66 -5.80
N LEU A 79 -17.41 4.31 -4.89
CA LEU A 79 -16.04 3.94 -4.57
C LEU A 79 -15.89 2.47 -4.15
N TYR A 80 -16.85 1.92 -3.42
CA TYR A 80 -16.79 0.53 -2.93
C TYR A 80 -16.80 -0.48 -4.10
N GLU A 81 -17.74 -0.33 -5.02
CA GLU A 81 -17.86 -1.22 -6.17
C GLU A 81 -16.76 -0.95 -7.21
N LEU A 82 -16.48 0.33 -7.47
CA LEU A 82 -15.50 0.73 -8.48
C LEU A 82 -14.08 0.29 -8.14
N SER A 83 -13.69 0.35 -6.86
CA SER A 83 -12.38 -0.14 -6.41
C SER A 83 -12.21 -1.64 -6.64
N THR A 84 -13.25 -2.45 -6.40
CA THR A 84 -13.22 -3.88 -6.74
C THR A 84 -12.95 -4.08 -8.24
N LYS A 85 -13.72 -3.36 -9.07
CA LYS A 85 -13.62 -3.44 -10.54
C LYS A 85 -12.23 -3.07 -11.04
N MET A 86 -11.69 -1.95 -10.57
CA MET A 86 -10.39 -1.45 -11.04
C MET A 86 -9.21 -2.30 -10.58
N HIS A 87 -9.17 -2.74 -9.30
CA HIS A 87 -8.09 -3.59 -8.80
C HIS A 87 -8.09 -4.96 -9.49
N LEU A 88 -9.26 -5.55 -9.70
CA LEU A 88 -9.39 -6.81 -10.41
C LEU A 88 -9.02 -6.69 -11.88
N SER A 89 -9.47 -5.63 -12.57
CA SER A 89 -9.07 -5.36 -13.96
C SER A 89 -7.56 -5.15 -14.08
N CYS A 90 -6.94 -4.48 -13.11
CA CYS A 90 -5.48 -4.27 -13.09
C CYS A 90 -4.71 -5.59 -12.92
N TYR A 91 -5.19 -6.51 -12.07
CA TYR A 91 -4.65 -7.87 -12.04
C TYR A 91 -4.77 -8.56 -13.39
N MET A 92 -5.97 -8.56 -13.99
CA MET A 92 -6.21 -9.23 -15.27
C MET A 92 -5.29 -8.68 -16.37
N ASP A 93 -5.20 -7.36 -16.48
CA ASP A 93 -4.30 -6.67 -17.42
C ASP A 93 -2.83 -7.04 -17.20
N CYS A 94 -2.38 -7.04 -15.94
CA CYS A 94 -1.02 -7.45 -15.59
C CYS A 94 -0.70 -8.87 -16.06
N TYR A 95 -1.67 -9.78 -16.07
CA TYR A 95 -1.51 -11.18 -16.47
C TYR A 95 -2.00 -11.50 -17.90
N ASN A 96 -2.39 -10.49 -18.69
CA ASN A 96 -2.99 -10.67 -20.02
C ASN A 96 -4.23 -11.59 -20.02
N VAL A 97 -5.04 -11.52 -18.96
CA VAL A 97 -6.29 -12.26 -18.83
C VAL A 97 -7.39 -11.44 -19.49
N GLU A 98 -8.02 -11.98 -20.54
CA GLU A 98 -9.12 -11.33 -21.23
C GLU A 98 -10.41 -11.37 -20.39
N GLU A 99 -11.21 -10.32 -20.52
CA GLU A 99 -12.55 -10.25 -19.94
C GLU A 99 -13.52 -11.04 -20.80
N GLU A 100 -14.42 -11.79 -20.15
CA GLU A 100 -15.54 -12.38 -20.86
C GLU A 100 -16.62 -11.31 -21.11
N GLU A 101 -17.18 -11.31 -22.33
CA GLU A 101 -18.40 -10.58 -22.70
C GLU A 101 -18.30 -9.04 -22.66
N ASP A 102 -17.10 -8.45 -22.76
CA ASP A 102 -16.86 -6.99 -22.64
C ASP A 102 -17.38 -6.39 -21.32
N LEU A 103 -17.61 -7.21 -20.29
CA LEU A 103 -18.12 -6.78 -18.99
C LEU A 103 -16.97 -6.50 -18.01
N ILE A 104 -17.08 -5.37 -17.30
CA ILE A 104 -16.13 -5.01 -16.25
C ILE A 104 -16.18 -6.05 -15.13
N PRO A 105 -15.04 -6.68 -14.78
CA PRO A 105 -15.03 -7.73 -13.76
C PRO A 105 -15.40 -7.12 -12.41
N ASP A 106 -16.12 -7.88 -11.59
CA ASP A 106 -16.80 -7.41 -10.38
C ASP A 106 -16.64 -8.40 -9.21
N ILE A 107 -17.39 -8.17 -8.13
CA ILE A 107 -17.30 -9.00 -6.92
C ILE A 107 -17.73 -10.46 -7.17
N TYR A 108 -18.64 -10.71 -8.12
CA TYR A 108 -19.18 -12.04 -8.40
C TYR A 108 -18.26 -12.86 -9.30
N SER A 109 -17.56 -12.19 -10.22
CA SER A 109 -16.59 -12.80 -11.13
C SER A 109 -15.16 -12.86 -10.55
N ARG A 110 -14.90 -12.20 -9.42
CA ARG A 110 -13.56 -12.12 -8.81
C ARG A 110 -12.87 -13.47 -8.61
N THR A 111 -13.51 -14.42 -7.93
CA THR A 111 -12.88 -15.71 -7.62
C THR A 111 -12.47 -16.45 -8.89
N LYS A 112 -13.28 -16.36 -9.95
CA LYS A 112 -12.96 -16.92 -11.27
C LYS A 112 -11.69 -16.29 -11.84
N TYR A 113 -11.65 -14.97 -11.95
CA TYR A 113 -10.50 -14.28 -12.57
C TYR A 113 -9.24 -14.39 -11.73
N LEU A 114 -9.34 -14.33 -10.39
CA LEU A 114 -8.19 -14.53 -9.52
C LEU A 114 -7.62 -15.95 -9.62
N ASN A 115 -8.46 -16.97 -9.82
CA ASN A 115 -7.97 -18.32 -10.09
C ASN A 115 -7.17 -18.39 -11.41
N ILE A 116 -7.64 -17.71 -12.47
CA ILE A 116 -6.91 -17.61 -13.72
C ILE A 116 -5.57 -16.89 -13.50
N VAL A 117 -5.60 -15.72 -12.86
CA VAL A 117 -4.39 -14.94 -12.51
C VAL A 117 -3.38 -15.78 -11.71
N ASN A 118 -3.83 -16.59 -10.76
CA ASN A 118 -2.93 -17.46 -9.99
C ASN A 118 -2.33 -18.59 -10.83
N ASN A 119 -3.10 -19.16 -11.76
CA ASN A 119 -2.58 -20.17 -12.69
C ASN A 119 -1.57 -19.56 -13.68
N GLU A 120 -1.81 -18.32 -14.08
CA GLU A 120 -0.93 -17.50 -14.94
C GLU A 120 0.19 -16.81 -14.14
N TYR A 121 0.35 -17.08 -12.85
CA TYR A 121 1.43 -16.49 -12.07
C TYR A 121 2.78 -16.99 -12.60
N LEU A 122 3.44 -16.13 -13.38
CA LEU A 122 4.77 -16.36 -13.90
C LEU A 122 5.79 -15.63 -13.03
N ILE A 123 6.79 -16.37 -12.57
CA ILE A 123 7.95 -15.82 -11.84
C ILE A 123 8.58 -14.64 -12.60
N SER A 124 8.50 -14.61 -13.94
CA SER A 124 9.00 -13.50 -14.76
C SER A 124 8.33 -12.14 -14.51
N LYS A 125 7.09 -12.10 -14.01
CA LYS A 125 6.39 -10.84 -13.67
C LYS A 125 6.61 -10.44 -12.21
N ALA A 126 7.11 -11.36 -11.39
CA ALA A 126 7.40 -11.12 -9.97
C ALA A 126 8.50 -10.05 -9.81
N GLY A 127 8.34 -9.14 -8.85
CA GLY A 127 9.27 -8.03 -8.63
C GLY A 127 9.17 -6.88 -9.62
N THR A 128 8.11 -6.85 -10.44
CA THR A 128 7.89 -5.78 -11.39
C THR A 128 6.74 -4.87 -10.94
N LEU A 129 6.85 -3.59 -11.29
CA LEU A 129 5.78 -2.60 -11.14
C LEU A 129 5.07 -2.42 -12.48
N HIS A 130 3.86 -2.96 -12.57
CA HIS A 130 2.96 -2.82 -13.70
C HIS A 130 2.24 -1.47 -13.66
N HIS A 131 2.12 -0.80 -14.81
CA HIS A 131 1.35 0.43 -14.96
C HIS A 131 0.04 0.11 -15.67
N PHE A 132 -1.10 0.45 -15.04
CA PHE A 132 -2.41 0.13 -15.58
C PHE A 132 -2.97 1.29 -16.42
N ASP A 133 -2.81 1.16 -17.74
CA ASP A 133 -3.13 2.21 -18.71
C ASP A 133 -4.63 2.52 -18.88
N ALA A 134 -5.51 1.79 -18.20
CA ALA A 134 -6.95 1.95 -18.31
C ALA A 134 -7.49 3.31 -17.84
N PHE A 135 -6.68 4.14 -17.16
CA PHE A 135 -7.05 5.50 -16.79
C PHE A 135 -6.70 6.56 -17.84
N LYS A 136 -5.92 6.21 -18.87
CA LYS A 136 -5.58 7.12 -19.98
C LYS A 136 -6.81 7.43 -20.84
N LYS A 137 -6.70 8.44 -21.72
CA LYS A 137 -7.76 8.81 -22.66
C LYS A 137 -8.16 7.61 -23.54
N GLY A 138 -9.46 7.30 -23.58
CA GLY A 138 -10.01 6.11 -24.25
C GLY A 138 -9.95 4.83 -23.43
N GLY A 139 -9.33 4.86 -22.25
CA GLY A 139 -9.25 3.74 -21.32
C GLY A 139 -10.55 3.53 -20.54
N LYS A 140 -10.74 2.30 -20.08
CA LYS A 140 -11.94 1.83 -19.38
C LYS A 140 -12.32 2.63 -18.13
N PHE A 141 -11.31 3.18 -17.45
CA PHE A 141 -11.45 3.98 -16.24
C PHE A 141 -11.09 5.46 -16.45
N GLU A 142 -11.06 5.97 -17.69
CA GLU A 142 -10.81 7.39 -18.00
C GLU A 142 -11.70 8.33 -17.18
N LYS A 143 -12.97 7.95 -16.99
CA LYS A 143 -13.97 8.75 -16.28
C LYS A 143 -14.04 8.47 -14.77
N ASN A 144 -13.11 7.69 -14.21
CA ASN A 144 -13.10 7.39 -12.78
C ASN A 144 -13.12 8.69 -11.95
N PRO A 145 -14.05 8.87 -11.01
CA PRO A 145 -14.19 10.11 -10.26
C PRO A 145 -13.20 10.24 -9.10
N TYR A 146 -12.56 9.15 -8.65
CA TYR A 146 -11.70 9.13 -7.46
C TYR A 146 -10.22 8.96 -7.77
N PHE A 147 -9.89 8.20 -8.81
CA PHE A 147 -8.53 7.85 -9.18
C PHE A 147 -8.21 8.34 -10.59
N LYS A 148 -6.96 8.71 -10.82
CA LYS A 148 -6.47 9.19 -12.12
C LYS A 148 -5.38 8.32 -12.73
N ASP A 149 -4.79 7.43 -11.95
CA ASP A 149 -3.74 6.50 -12.40
C ASP A 149 -3.58 5.37 -11.37
N MET A 150 -2.99 4.24 -11.77
CA MET A 150 -2.80 3.07 -10.92
C MET A 150 -1.59 2.24 -11.32
N TYR A 151 -0.90 1.71 -10.31
CA TYR A 151 0.21 0.79 -10.49
C TYR A 151 0.01 -0.44 -9.61
N LEU A 152 0.54 -1.57 -10.05
CA LEU A 152 0.51 -2.84 -9.31
C LEU A 152 1.91 -3.44 -9.25
N TYR A 153 2.44 -3.56 -8.05
CA TYR A 153 3.67 -4.30 -7.81
C TYR A 153 3.34 -5.76 -7.46
N ILE A 154 3.91 -6.68 -8.24
CA ILE A 154 3.74 -8.12 -8.05
C ILE A 154 4.82 -8.64 -7.10
N SER A 155 4.42 -9.33 -6.05
CA SER A 155 5.33 -9.91 -5.06
C SER A 155 6.38 -10.82 -5.70
N GLU A 156 7.66 -10.61 -5.35
CA GLU A 156 8.80 -11.45 -5.74
C GLU A 156 8.72 -12.85 -5.14
N SER A 157 8.12 -12.95 -3.95
CA SER A 157 8.02 -14.19 -3.19
C SER A 157 6.58 -14.44 -2.76
N ARG A 158 6.14 -15.68 -2.90
CA ARG A 158 4.81 -16.11 -2.49
C ARG A 158 4.88 -17.24 -1.46
N ILE A 159 4.22 -17.09 -0.31
CA ILE A 159 4.02 -18.19 0.66
C ILE A 159 2.65 -18.80 0.38
N CYS A 160 2.65 -20.02 -0.16
CA CYS A 160 1.46 -20.66 -0.74
C CYS A 160 0.32 -20.90 0.28
N ASP A 161 0.63 -20.93 1.57
CA ASP A 161 -0.33 -21.17 2.66
C ASP A 161 -1.37 -20.05 2.85
N PHE A 162 -1.18 -18.90 2.19
CA PHE A 162 -1.99 -17.69 2.43
C PHE A 162 -3.03 -17.38 1.36
N LEU A 163 -3.23 -18.27 0.37
CA LEU A 163 -4.28 -18.10 -0.63
C LEU A 163 -5.66 -18.16 0.05
N ASN A 164 -6.31 -17.01 0.18
CA ASN A 164 -7.69 -16.93 0.66
C ASN A 164 -8.58 -16.23 -0.36
N ASN A 165 -9.76 -16.78 -0.62
CA ASN A 165 -10.68 -16.29 -1.65
C ASN A 165 -10.00 -16.10 -3.03
N SER A 166 -9.04 -16.98 -3.31
CA SER A 166 -8.20 -16.96 -4.51
C SER A 166 -7.29 -15.74 -4.65
N LEU A 167 -7.17 -14.87 -3.63
CA LEU A 167 -6.23 -13.76 -3.66
C LEU A 167 -4.93 -14.14 -2.95
N TYR A 168 -3.80 -13.88 -3.61
CA TYR A 168 -2.50 -13.90 -2.94
C TYR A 168 -2.27 -12.57 -2.21
N PRO A 169 -2.07 -12.57 -0.88
CA PRO A 169 -1.86 -11.32 -0.14
C PRO A 169 -0.46 -10.75 -0.37
N GLY A 170 -0.34 -9.42 -0.32
CA GLY A 170 0.94 -8.73 -0.33
C GLY A 170 1.41 -8.20 -1.69
N ASP A 171 0.65 -8.39 -2.76
CA ASP A 171 0.78 -7.54 -3.94
C ASP A 171 0.32 -6.10 -3.58
N ILE A 172 0.98 -5.09 -4.15
CA ILE A 172 0.83 -3.69 -3.71
C ILE A 172 0.29 -2.84 -4.85
N PHE A 173 -0.88 -2.26 -4.64
CA PHE A 173 -1.40 -1.23 -5.53
C PHE A 173 -0.92 0.15 -5.06
N ILE A 174 -0.58 1.02 -6.01
CA ILE A 174 -0.38 2.45 -5.78
C ILE A 174 -1.45 3.18 -6.58
N ASP A 175 -2.50 3.63 -5.89
CA ASP A 175 -3.65 4.28 -6.49
C ASP A 175 -3.51 5.79 -6.40
N ILE A 176 -3.35 6.44 -7.55
CA ILE A 176 -3.14 7.88 -7.62
C ILE A 176 -4.49 8.58 -7.59
N LEU A 177 -4.69 9.41 -6.57
CA LEU A 177 -5.96 10.10 -6.34
C LEU A 177 -6.17 11.22 -7.36
N LYS A 178 -7.40 11.36 -7.82
CA LYS A 178 -7.84 12.44 -8.71
C LYS A 178 -7.98 13.76 -7.97
N ASN A 179 -8.51 13.70 -6.75
CA ASN A 179 -8.65 14.82 -5.84
C ASN A 179 -7.83 14.57 -4.58
N ASN A 180 -7.31 15.63 -3.98
CA ASN A 180 -6.50 15.50 -2.77
C ASN A 180 -7.41 15.52 -1.53
N PRO A 181 -7.45 14.45 -0.72
CA PRO A 181 -8.22 14.40 0.52
C PRO A 181 -7.96 15.63 1.41
N TYR A 182 -9.05 16.19 1.95
CA TYR A 182 -9.02 17.36 2.83
C TYR A 182 -8.33 18.61 2.24
N TYR A 183 -8.24 18.71 0.90
CA TYR A 183 -7.57 19.78 0.17
C TYR A 183 -6.09 19.96 0.52
N ASN A 184 -5.46 18.95 1.13
CA ASN A 184 -4.02 18.98 1.38
C ASN A 184 -3.28 18.54 0.13
N LYS A 185 -2.46 19.42 -0.45
CA LYS A 185 -1.78 19.15 -1.72
C LYS A 185 -0.84 17.95 -1.68
N ALA A 186 -0.36 17.54 -0.50
CA ALA A 186 0.49 16.36 -0.37
C ALA A 186 -0.29 15.05 -0.42
N ASN A 187 -1.59 15.01 -0.07
CA ASN A 187 -2.37 13.77 -0.06
C ASN A 187 -2.67 13.31 -1.50
N LYS A 188 -1.83 12.42 -2.05
CA LYS A 188 -1.84 12.12 -3.49
C LYS A 188 -2.10 10.67 -3.84
N ALA A 189 -1.80 9.72 -2.95
CA ALA A 189 -2.02 8.31 -3.23
C ALA A 189 -2.53 7.52 -2.04
N MET A 190 -3.26 6.46 -2.36
CA MET A 190 -3.50 5.34 -1.47
C MET A 190 -2.58 4.20 -1.90
N ILE A 191 -1.94 3.53 -0.95
CA ILE A 191 -1.29 2.24 -1.20
C ILE A 191 -2.27 1.19 -0.72
N TYR A 192 -2.80 0.34 -1.61
CA TYR A 192 -3.73 -0.72 -1.23
C TYR A 192 -3.01 -2.06 -1.18
N CYS A 193 -3.15 -2.76 -0.07
CA CYS A 193 -2.56 -4.08 0.12
C CYS A 193 -3.51 -4.95 0.93
N VAL A 194 -3.80 -6.16 0.46
CA VAL A 194 -4.43 -7.19 1.29
C VAL A 194 -3.33 -7.91 2.06
N GLY A 195 -3.39 -7.85 3.39
CA GLY A 195 -2.42 -8.51 4.26
C GLY A 195 -2.68 -10.01 4.41
N PRO A 196 -1.68 -10.82 4.80
CA PRO A 196 -1.88 -12.23 5.11
C PRO A 196 -2.82 -12.40 6.30
N LYS A 197 -3.69 -13.42 6.26
CA LYS A 197 -4.49 -13.88 7.40
C LYS A 197 -3.73 -14.95 8.17
N GLY A 198 -3.61 -14.76 9.47
CA GLY A 198 -2.95 -15.70 10.38
C GLY A 198 -3.80 -16.92 10.75
N GLU A 199 -5.07 -16.97 10.33
CA GLU A 199 -5.91 -18.14 10.53
C GLU A 199 -5.35 -19.33 9.73
N LYS A 200 -5.27 -20.52 10.34
CA LYS A 200 -4.87 -21.79 9.68
C LYS A 200 -3.43 -21.85 9.14
N THR A 201 -2.54 -20.95 9.56
CA THR A 201 -1.10 -21.01 9.28
C THR A 201 -0.31 -21.16 10.58
N THR A 202 0.99 -21.44 10.50
CA THR A 202 1.90 -21.30 11.64
C THR A 202 2.23 -19.82 11.90
N SER A 203 2.64 -19.52 13.13
CA SER A 203 3.12 -18.20 13.52
C SER A 203 4.34 -17.76 12.72
N ASP A 204 5.25 -18.67 12.40
CA ASP A 204 6.46 -18.37 11.61
C ASP A 204 6.13 -18.07 10.15
N ASN A 205 5.24 -18.85 9.52
CA ASN A 205 4.78 -18.56 8.16
C ASN A 205 4.04 -17.22 8.11
N PHE A 206 3.24 -16.91 9.13
CA PHE A 206 2.55 -15.62 9.23
C PHE A 206 3.53 -14.46 9.34
N LYS A 207 4.51 -14.53 10.25
CA LYS A 207 5.57 -13.51 10.39
C LYS A 207 6.36 -13.33 9.09
N ASN A 208 6.73 -14.42 8.43
CA ASN A 208 7.43 -14.38 7.14
C ASN A 208 6.58 -13.70 6.06
N ALA A 209 5.27 -13.98 6.00
CA ALA A 209 4.36 -13.34 5.05
C ALA A 209 4.24 -11.83 5.33
N VAL A 210 4.11 -11.42 6.59
CA VAL A 210 4.06 -10.00 6.98
C VAL A 210 5.38 -9.28 6.65
N TYR A 211 6.51 -9.95 6.84
CA TYR A 211 7.81 -9.42 6.43
C TYR A 211 7.91 -9.23 4.91
N ILE A 212 7.39 -10.17 4.11
CA ILE A 212 7.28 -10.02 2.65
C ILE A 212 6.41 -8.82 2.27
N VAL A 213 5.28 -8.60 2.96
CA VAL A 213 4.44 -7.40 2.74
C VAL A 213 5.25 -6.13 2.97
N GLY A 214 6.03 -6.06 4.06
CA GLY A 214 6.94 -4.93 4.31
C GLY A 214 7.93 -4.69 3.16
N LYS A 215 8.56 -5.75 2.65
CA LYS A 215 9.45 -5.67 1.48
C LYS A 215 8.72 -5.15 0.24
N ASN A 216 7.53 -5.69 -0.03
CA ASN A 216 6.77 -5.35 -1.23
C ASN A 216 6.33 -3.89 -1.22
N ILE A 217 5.91 -3.35 -0.06
CA ILE A 217 5.59 -1.93 0.09
C ILE A 217 6.81 -1.08 -0.33
N ALA A 218 7.99 -1.36 0.24
CA ALA A 218 9.19 -0.60 -0.06
C ALA A 218 9.65 -0.76 -1.52
N ASN A 219 9.58 -1.97 -2.09
CA ASN A 219 9.92 -2.21 -3.49
C ASN A 219 8.94 -1.48 -4.44
N ALA A 220 7.63 -1.52 -4.18
CA ALA A 220 6.63 -0.83 -4.99
C ALA A 220 6.94 0.67 -5.05
N ILE A 221 7.21 1.29 -3.90
CA ILE A 221 7.57 2.71 -3.82
C ILE A 221 8.91 2.98 -4.53
N TYR A 222 9.92 2.14 -4.32
CA TYR A 222 11.20 2.26 -5.01
C TYR A 222 11.03 2.25 -6.53
N HIS A 223 10.31 1.27 -7.07
CA HIS A 223 10.08 1.18 -8.52
C HIS A 223 9.28 2.37 -9.03
N TYR A 224 8.24 2.80 -8.30
CA TYR A 224 7.43 3.96 -8.67
C TYR A 224 8.25 5.25 -8.70
N ASN A 225 9.07 5.47 -7.67
CA ASN A 225 9.95 6.63 -7.57
C ASN A 225 11.09 6.63 -8.60
N ASN A 226 11.48 5.49 -9.17
CA ASN A 226 12.50 5.45 -10.22
C ASN A 226 11.96 5.66 -11.64
N LYS A 227 10.65 5.77 -11.85
CA LYS A 227 10.07 6.14 -13.16
C LYS A 227 10.36 7.61 -13.47
N ILE A 228 10.70 8.00 -14.70
CA ILE A 228 11.12 9.39 -14.99
C ILE A 228 9.94 10.38 -14.98
N ASP A 229 8.75 9.88 -15.29
CA ASP A 229 7.52 10.63 -15.55
C ASP A 229 6.58 10.75 -14.35
N THR A 230 6.98 10.25 -13.18
CA THR A 230 6.18 10.30 -11.95
C THR A 230 6.70 11.33 -10.96
N GLU A 231 5.78 12.03 -10.30
CA GLU A 231 6.10 12.73 -9.06
C GLU A 231 6.44 11.72 -7.96
N LYS A 232 7.44 12.01 -7.13
CA LYS A 232 8.02 11.06 -6.17
C LYS A 232 7.28 11.06 -4.86
N ILE A 233 6.92 9.88 -4.38
CA ILE A 233 6.44 9.66 -3.02
C ILE A 233 7.61 9.94 -2.06
N ASP A 234 7.49 11.01 -1.27
CA ASP A 234 8.50 11.44 -0.29
C ASP A 234 8.04 11.23 1.16
N TYR A 235 6.76 10.86 1.36
CA TYR A 235 6.21 10.52 2.66
C TYR A 235 5.21 9.36 2.55
N VAL A 236 5.31 8.37 3.43
CA VAL A 236 4.41 7.22 3.46
C VAL A 236 3.91 6.96 4.86
N ARG A 237 2.59 6.91 5.05
CA ARG A 237 1.97 6.47 6.30
C ARG A 237 1.66 4.97 6.25
N ILE A 238 2.14 4.23 7.24
CA ILE A 238 2.03 2.77 7.35
C ILE A 238 1.18 2.41 8.57
N CYS A 239 0.06 1.74 8.35
CA CYS A 239 -0.71 1.11 9.42
C CYS A 239 -0.16 -0.27 9.80
N LEU A 240 -0.61 -0.83 10.92
CA LEU A 240 -0.30 -2.20 11.32
C LEU A 240 -1.12 -3.22 10.49
N ILE A 241 -0.79 -3.33 9.20
CA ILE A 241 -1.42 -4.29 8.29
C ILE A 241 -1.25 -5.71 8.83
N SER A 242 -2.32 -6.51 8.78
CA SER A 242 -2.43 -7.81 9.45
C SER A 242 -2.27 -7.79 10.97
N GLY A 243 -2.31 -6.63 11.63
CA GLY A 243 -2.32 -6.51 13.10
C GLY A 243 -3.71 -6.61 13.74
N GLY A 244 -4.77 -6.43 12.96
CA GLY A 244 -6.16 -6.50 13.42
C GLY A 244 -6.76 -7.90 13.34
N SER A 245 -7.94 -8.01 12.73
CA SER A 245 -8.67 -9.28 12.54
C SER A 245 -7.91 -10.35 11.76
N PHE A 246 -6.87 -9.95 11.01
CA PHE A 246 -6.04 -10.86 10.21
C PHE A 246 -4.84 -11.40 11.01
N LYS A 247 -4.63 -10.97 12.26
CA LYS A 247 -3.46 -11.36 13.05
C LYS A 247 -3.52 -12.82 13.48
N HIS A 248 -2.39 -13.52 13.41
CA HIS A 248 -2.26 -14.83 14.04
C HIS A 248 -2.42 -14.72 15.56
N GLU A 249 -3.11 -15.68 16.20
CA GLU A 249 -3.40 -15.65 17.64
C GLU A 249 -2.13 -15.62 18.50
N ASN A 250 -1.13 -16.42 18.15
CA ASN A 250 0.16 -16.54 18.85
C ASN A 250 1.22 -15.50 18.44
N VAL A 251 0.84 -14.43 17.72
CA VAL A 251 1.77 -13.38 17.29
C VAL A 251 1.29 -12.05 17.84
N SER A 252 2.18 -11.31 18.51
CA SER A 252 1.87 -9.99 19.09
C SER A 252 1.85 -8.88 18.04
N HIS A 253 1.25 -7.72 18.37
CA HIS A 253 1.28 -6.54 17.50
C HIS A 253 2.71 -6.04 17.28
N ILE A 254 3.57 -6.18 18.30
CA ILE A 254 4.98 -5.81 18.22
C ILE A 254 5.70 -6.70 17.21
N GLU A 255 5.49 -8.03 17.25
CA GLU A 255 6.10 -8.94 16.26
C GLU A 255 5.62 -8.68 14.83
N VAL A 256 4.34 -8.32 14.63
CA VAL A 256 3.83 -7.88 13.32
C VAL A 256 4.57 -6.62 12.86
N ALA A 257 4.67 -5.61 13.73
CA ALA A 257 5.38 -4.37 13.44
C ALA A 257 6.87 -4.61 13.14
N GLU A 258 7.53 -5.50 13.89
CA GLU A 258 8.92 -5.90 13.66
C GLU A 258 9.09 -6.49 12.26
N CYS A 259 8.18 -7.37 11.83
CA CYS A 259 8.24 -7.97 10.49
C CYS A 259 8.08 -6.92 9.39
N ILE A 260 7.12 -5.99 9.51
CA ILE A 260 6.91 -4.91 8.54
C ILE A 260 8.16 -4.02 8.45
N ILE A 261 8.67 -3.55 9.59
CA ILE A 261 9.85 -2.66 9.63
C ILE A 261 11.08 -3.37 9.07
N LYS A 262 11.34 -4.64 9.44
CA LYS A 262 12.45 -5.43 8.90
C LYS A 262 12.40 -5.51 7.38
N GLY A 263 11.22 -5.81 6.82
CA GLY A 263 11.04 -5.93 5.37
C GLY A 263 11.29 -4.61 4.63
N ILE A 264 10.73 -3.51 5.15
CA ILE A 264 10.96 -2.17 4.59
C ILE A 264 12.44 -1.80 4.66
N HIS A 265 13.07 -2.02 5.82
CA HIS A 265 14.46 -1.66 6.05
C HIS A 265 15.43 -2.40 5.13
N GLU A 266 15.25 -3.70 4.96
CA GLU A 266 16.10 -4.50 4.06
C GLU A 266 16.10 -3.94 2.63
N VAL A 267 14.92 -3.61 2.10
CA VAL A 267 14.81 -3.02 0.75
C VAL A 267 15.49 -1.65 0.71
N ASN A 268 15.25 -0.80 1.70
CA ASN A 268 15.84 0.53 1.77
C ASN A 268 17.38 0.50 1.75
N VAL A 269 17.98 -0.40 2.53
CA VAL A 269 19.43 -0.62 2.57
C VAL A 269 19.93 -1.16 1.22
N ASN A 270 19.33 -2.24 0.73
CA ASN A 270 19.80 -2.94 -0.47
C ASN A 270 19.65 -2.09 -1.75
N ARG A 271 18.58 -1.30 -1.84
CA ARG A 271 18.29 -0.44 -2.99
C ARG A 271 18.84 0.98 -2.85
N GLN A 272 19.43 1.32 -1.69
CA GLN A 272 19.91 2.66 -1.36
C GLN A 272 18.84 3.73 -1.58
N VAL A 273 17.64 3.50 -1.05
CA VAL A 273 16.48 4.39 -1.20
C VAL A 273 16.82 5.77 -0.65
N LYS A 274 16.34 6.84 -1.31
CA LYS A 274 16.62 8.24 -0.97
C LYS A 274 15.32 9.04 -0.79
N ASN A 275 15.36 10.03 0.09
CA ASN A 275 14.33 11.05 0.27
C ASN A 275 12.91 10.49 0.51
N ILE A 276 12.78 9.58 1.46
CA ILE A 276 11.49 9.03 1.88
C ILE A 276 11.36 8.96 3.39
N VAL A 277 10.21 9.39 3.90
CA VAL A 277 9.83 9.20 5.31
C VAL A 277 8.80 8.09 5.41
N TYR A 278 9.09 7.07 6.20
CA TYR A 278 8.13 6.06 6.62
C TYR A 278 7.59 6.44 8.00
N ASN A 279 6.35 6.93 8.02
CA ASN A 279 5.60 7.27 9.21
C ASN A 279 4.71 6.10 9.62
N PHE A 280 4.92 5.58 10.82
CA PHE A 280 4.12 4.48 11.34
C PHE A 280 2.97 5.01 12.19
N ALA A 281 1.74 4.63 11.83
CA ALA A 281 0.54 5.00 12.56
C ALA A 281 0.56 4.42 13.99
N TYR A 282 -0.12 5.09 14.92
CA TYR A 282 -0.16 4.65 16.30
C TYR A 282 -1.03 3.40 16.44
N ASP A 283 -0.45 2.31 16.94
CA ASP A 283 -1.13 1.08 17.32
C ASP A 283 -0.56 0.58 18.65
N ASN A 284 -1.04 1.14 19.76
CA ASN A 284 -0.57 0.81 21.12
C ASN A 284 0.96 0.86 21.29
N ASP A 285 1.60 1.80 20.58
CA ASP A 285 3.05 2.00 20.55
C ASP A 285 3.83 0.80 19.96
N ALA A 286 3.16 -0.10 19.23
CA ALA A 286 3.76 -1.34 18.70
C ALA A 286 4.94 -1.08 17.76
N PHE A 287 4.81 -0.11 16.84
CA PHE A 287 5.89 0.21 15.88
C PHE A 287 7.12 0.82 16.53
N ASN A 288 6.95 1.73 17.49
CA ASN A 288 8.06 2.33 18.22
C ASN A 288 8.81 1.27 19.06
N LYS A 289 8.06 0.42 19.78
CA LYS A 289 8.64 -0.71 20.52
C LYS A 289 9.36 -1.68 19.60
N ALA A 290 8.74 -2.05 18.47
CA ALA A 290 9.36 -2.89 17.46
C ALA A 290 10.66 -2.28 16.96
N PHE A 291 10.66 -1.02 16.53
CA PHE A 291 11.85 -0.35 16.04
C PHE A 291 13.00 -0.38 17.06
N ASN A 292 12.71 -0.10 18.34
CA ASN A 292 13.69 -0.18 19.41
C ASN A 292 14.23 -1.61 19.64
N ASN A 293 13.37 -2.64 19.54
CA ASN A 293 13.79 -4.04 19.63
C ASN A 293 14.72 -4.46 18.50
N LEU A 294 14.49 -3.95 17.29
CA LEU A 294 15.24 -4.34 16.10
C LEU A 294 16.68 -3.80 16.07
N GLN A 295 16.95 -2.71 16.79
CA GLN A 295 18.28 -2.06 16.83
C GLN A 295 18.86 -1.79 15.42
N LEU A 296 17.99 -1.42 14.48
CA LEU A 296 18.39 -1.12 13.10
C LEU A 296 19.25 0.14 13.06
N LYS A 297 20.28 0.12 12.21
CA LYS A 297 21.20 1.25 11.99
C LYS A 297 20.88 1.99 10.71
#